data_AF-A0A2E7ZWN2-F1
#
_entry.id   AF-A0A2E7ZWN2-F1
#
_cell.length_a   1.000
_cell.length_b   1.000
_cell.length_c   1.000
_cell.angle_alpha   90.00
_cell.angle_beta   90.00
_cell.angle_gamma   90.00
#
_symmetry.space_group_name_H-M   'P 1'
#
loop_
_entity.id
_entity.type
_entity.pdbx_description
1 polymer ?
#
loop_
_entity_poly.entity_id
_entity_poly.type
_entity_poly.pdbx_seq_one_letter_code
_entity_poly.pdbx_strand_id
1 'polypeptide(L)' 'FLASAENVRGEIAGDGELDNVRWIDECETQGLQMADVTRFMLDRALALTDGAVPELPAPVFSWRRNKRSVVWR' A
#
# COMPACT_ATOMS: atom_id res chain seq x y z
N PHE A 1 4.80 -3.37 0.58
CA PHE A 1 4.77 -2.16 1.42
C PHE A 1 4.67 -0.94 0.52
N LEU A 2 3.98 0.12 0.94
CA LEU A 2 3.89 1.39 0.20
C LEU A 2 4.26 2.51 1.17
N ALA A 3 5.13 3.42 0.76
CA ALA A 3 5.57 4.57 1.55
C ALA A 3 5.69 5.79 0.64
N SER A 4 5.32 6.97 1.15
CA SER A 4 5.62 8.23 0.47
C SER A 4 7.12 8.51 0.54
N ALA A 5 7.72 8.86 -0.60
CA ALA A 5 9.15 9.19 -0.67
C ALA A 5 9.52 10.36 0.24
N GLU A 6 8.61 11.32 0.45
CA GLU A 6 8.82 12.49 1.31
C GLU A 6 9.03 12.11 2.79
N ASN A 7 8.51 10.94 3.19
CA ASN A 7 8.53 10.46 4.57
C ASN A 7 9.62 9.41 4.83
N VAL A 8 10.44 9.08 3.82
CA VAL A 8 11.52 8.10 3.92
C VAL A 8 12.86 8.82 3.85
N ARG A 9 13.79 8.45 4.74
CA ARG A 9 15.18 8.95 4.74
C ARG A 9 16.14 7.77 4.64
N GLY A 10 17.25 7.97 3.96
CA GLY A 10 18.29 6.95 3.76
C GLY A 10 18.37 6.48 2.31
N GLU A 11 19.18 5.45 2.08
CA GLU A 11 19.37 4.82 0.78
C GLU A 11 18.51 3.56 0.67
N ILE A 12 17.91 3.32 -0.50
CA ILE A 12 17.23 2.06 -0.77
C ILE A 12 18.29 0.96 -0.86
N ALA A 13 18.11 -0.09 -0.06
CA ALA A 13 18.90 -1.30 -0.13
C ALA A 13 17.98 -2.53 -0.05
N GLY A 14 18.26 -3.52 -0.87
CA GLY A 14 17.70 -4.86 -0.69
C GLY A 14 18.44 -5.59 0.44
N ASP A 15 17.75 -6.48 1.13
CA ASP A 15 18.29 -7.29 2.24
C ASP A 15 18.37 -8.79 1.89
N GLY A 16 18.05 -9.16 0.66
CA GLY A 16 18.03 -10.53 0.16
C GLY A 16 16.65 -11.19 0.20
N GLU A 17 15.74 -10.71 1.05
CA GLU A 17 14.31 -11.01 0.90
C GLU A 17 13.69 -10.12 -0.18
N LEU A 18 14.09 -8.85 -0.19
CA LEU A 18 13.73 -7.88 -1.22
C LEU A 18 14.87 -7.71 -2.22
N ASP A 19 14.59 -7.96 -3.50
CA ASP A 19 15.50 -7.75 -4.62
C ASP A 19 14.98 -6.64 -5.56
N ASN A 20 15.87 -6.11 -6.42
CA ASN A 20 15.54 -5.11 -7.45
C ASN A 20 14.75 -3.89 -6.96
N VAL A 21 14.98 -3.47 -5.71
CA VAL A 21 14.27 -2.36 -5.09
C VAL A 21 14.68 -1.05 -5.74
N ARG A 22 13.69 -0.29 -6.21
CA ARG A 22 13.89 1.02 -6.86
C ARG A 22 12.67 1.92 -6.65
N TRP A 23 12.89 3.21 -6.83
CA TRP A 23 11.79 4.15 -7.05
C TRP A 23 11.23 3.97 -8.47
N ILE A 24 9.92 4.11 -8.62
CA ILE A 24 9.22 4.11 -9.90
C ILE A 24 8.21 5.26 -9.89
N ASP A 25 7.99 5.87 -11.04
CA ASP A 25 6.93 6.86 -11.17
C ASP A 25 5.57 6.17 -11.14
N GLU A 26 4.57 6.87 -10.60
CA GLU A 26 3.20 6.36 -10.52
C GLU A 26 2.67 5.87 -11.89
N CYS A 27 2.93 6.65 -12.94
CA CYS A 27 2.50 6.35 -14.30
C CYS A 27 3.06 5.02 -14.81
N GLU A 28 4.25 4.62 -14.36
CA GLU A 28 4.90 3.37 -14.78
C GLU A 28 4.28 2.13 -14.13
N THR A 29 3.51 2.32 -13.05
CA THR A 29 2.91 1.20 -12.30
C THR A 29 1.82 0.45 -13.06
N GLN A 30 1.21 1.06 -14.09
CA GLN A 30 0.09 0.46 -14.83
C GLN A 30 0.51 -0.79 -15.63
N GLY A 31 1.78 -0.87 -16.05
CA GLY A 31 2.31 -2.00 -16.82
C GLY A 31 2.90 -3.12 -15.96
N LEU A 32 2.97 -2.95 -14.64
CA LEU A 32 3.61 -3.91 -13.74
C LEU A 32 2.65 -5.05 -13.40
N GLN A 33 3.14 -6.29 -13.54
CA GLN A 33 2.42 -7.45 -13.01
C GLN A 33 2.51 -7.45 -11.49
N MET A 34 1.35 -7.44 -10.85
CA MET A 34 1.19 -7.40 -9.40
C MET A 34 0.07 -8.34 -8.99
N ALA A 35 0.15 -8.89 -7.78
CA ALA A 35 -0.99 -9.57 -7.19
C ALA A 35 -2.17 -8.58 -6.99
N ASP A 36 -3.40 -9.06 -7.12
CA ASP A 36 -4.62 -8.22 -7.05
C ASP A 36 -4.68 -7.38 -5.78
N VAL A 37 -4.30 -7.95 -4.64
CA VAL A 37 -4.26 -7.24 -3.35
C VAL A 37 -3.27 -6.08 -3.39
N THR A 38 -2.11 -6.28 -4.02
CA THR A 38 -1.10 -5.23 -4.16
C THR A 38 -1.59 -4.11 -5.06
N ARG A 39 -2.21 -4.44 -6.21
CA ARG A 39 -2.79 -3.43 -7.11
C ARG A 39 -3.88 -2.62 -6.41
N PHE A 40 -4.79 -3.30 -5.70
CA PHE A 40 -5.84 -2.65 -4.93
C PHE A 40 -5.29 -1.67 -3.88
N MET A 41 -4.25 -2.07 -3.14
CA MET A 41 -3.62 -1.22 -2.13
C MET A 41 -2.93 -0.01 -2.76
N LEU A 42 -2.28 -0.20 -3.92
CA LEU A 42 -1.67 0.90 -4.67
C LEU A 42 -2.72 1.89 -5.18
N ASP A 43 -3.77 1.42 -5.85
CA ASP A 43 -4.87 2.26 -6.34
C ASP A 43 -5.49 3.09 -5.22
N ARG A 44 -5.69 2.47 -4.06
CA ARG A 44 -6.22 3.16 -2.88
C ARG A 44 -5.28 4.24 -2.36
N ALA A 45 -3.97 3.98 -2.34
CA ALA A 45 -2.97 4.95 -1.91
C ALA A 45 -2.92 6.17 -2.85
N LEU A 46 -2.93 5.93 -4.17
CA LEU A 46 -2.94 6.98 -5.18
C LEU A 46 -4.21 7.84 -5.09
N ALA A 47 -5.38 7.20 -4.99
CA ALA A 47 -6.64 7.91 -4.83
C ALA A 47 -6.69 8.77 -3.55
N LEU A 48 -6.03 8.33 -2.47
CA LEU A 48 -5.91 9.12 -1.24
C LEU A 48 -4.99 10.35 -1.45
N THR A 49 -3.86 10.17 -2.12
CA THR A 49 -2.94 11.27 -2.47
C THR A 49 -3.61 12.31 -3.36
N ASP A 50 -4.41 11.88 -4.34
CA ASP A 50 -5.17 12.75 -5.23
C ASP A 50 -6.39 13.41 -4.57
N GLY A 51 -6.74 13.04 -3.33
CA GLY A 51 -7.95 13.50 -2.65
C GLY A 51 -9.25 13.01 -3.29
N ALA A 52 -9.17 12.03 -4.19
CA ALA A 52 -10.32 11.45 -4.89
C ALA A 52 -11.22 10.61 -3.96
N VAL A 53 -10.69 10.20 -2.81
CA VAL A 53 -11.40 9.42 -1.80
C VAL A 53 -11.12 9.94 -0.40
N PRO A 54 -12.10 9.90 0.53
CA PRO A 54 -11.87 10.32 1.90
C PRO A 54 -10.88 9.38 2.59
N GLU A 55 -10.01 9.98 3.41
CA GLU A 55 -9.21 9.25 4.38
C GLU A 55 -10.15 8.65 5.42
N LEU A 56 -10.16 7.32 5.49
CA LEU A 56 -10.95 6.57 6.47
C LEU A 56 -9.98 5.97 7.48
N PRO A 57 -10.35 5.92 8.76
CA PRO A 57 -9.55 5.22 9.75
C PRO A 57 -9.26 3.78 9.31
N ALA A 58 -8.05 3.29 9.60
CA ALA A 58 -7.64 1.96 9.21
C ALA A 58 -8.62 0.91 9.79
N PRO A 59 -9.21 0.03 8.97
CA PRO A 59 -10.14 -0.97 9.46
C PRO A 59 -9.40 -1.98 10.36
N VAL A 60 -9.89 -2.15 11.58
CA VAL A 60 -9.42 -3.18 12.50
C VAL A 60 -10.17 -4.47 12.20
N PHE A 61 -9.46 -5.41 11.60
CA PHE A 61 -9.95 -6.77 11.40
C PHE A 61 -9.77 -7.58 12.68
N SER A 62 -10.84 -8.22 13.12
CA SER A 62 -10.79 -9.15 14.26
C SER A 62 -11.49 -10.45 13.92
N TRP A 63 -10.92 -11.54 14.43
CA TRP A 63 -11.50 -12.88 14.33
C TRP A 63 -11.77 -13.41 15.74
N ARG A 64 -13.04 -13.58 16.11
CA ARG A 64 -13.44 -14.17 17.39
C ARG A 64 -14.66 -15.07 17.19
N ARG A 65 -14.70 -16.20 17.91
CA ARG A 65 -15.81 -17.16 17.88
C ARG A 65 -16.21 -17.58 16.45
N ASN A 66 -15.20 -17.85 15.61
CA ASN A 66 -15.39 -18.24 14.20
C ASN A 66 -16.15 -17.20 13.35
N LYS A 67 -16.08 -15.92 13.73
CA LYS A 67 -16.72 -14.81 13.02
C LYS A 67 -15.71 -13.69 12.79
N ARG A 68 -15.72 -13.14 11.57
CA ARG A 68 -15.00 -11.91 11.20
C ARG A 68 -15.79 -10.68 11.63
N SER A 69 -15.12 -9.72 12.24
CA SER A 69 -15.62 -8.35 12.44
C SER A 69 -14.64 -7.33 11.88
N VAL A 70 -15.18 -6.24 11.34
CA VAL A 70 -14.43 -5.10 10.81
C VAL A 70 -14.94 -3.86 11.53
N VAL A 71 -14.05 -3.13 12.19
CA VAL A 71 -14.39 -1.87 12.88
C VAL A 71 -13.51 -0.76 12.31
N TRP A 72 -14.13 0.35 11.93
CA TRP A 72 -13.45 1.55 11.48
C TRP A 72 -13.25 2.45 12.71
N ARG A 73 -12.02 2.69 13.16
CA ARG A 73 -11.69 3.50 14.35
C ARG A 73 -10.57 4.48 14.07
#